data_AF-A0AAD7S3L6-F1
#
_entry.id   AF-A0AAD7S3L6-F1
#
_cell.length_a   1.000
_cell.length_b   1.000
_cell.length_c   1.000
_cell.angle_alpha   90.00
_cell.angle_beta   90.00
_cell.angle_gamma   90.00
#
_symmetry.space_group_name_H-M   'P 1'
#
loop_
_entity.id
_entity.type
_entity.pdbx_description
1 polymer ?
#
loop_
_entity_poly.entity_id
_entity_poly.type
_entity_poly.pdbx_seq_one_letter_code
_entity_poly.pdbx_strand_id
1 'polypeptide(L)'
;MCDRLVEKWWAVTAVLSDRTVTLLQDARVLQLKDEYWQLMEDIVPVLAALKCATTIMSAEKEVLISNTYPITFSLINTHLMRREEDSDRVIEFKSKVRASLGELLKSIMP
;
A
#
# COMPACT_ATOMS: atom_id res chain seq x y z
N MET A 1 -8.62 -1.97 0.81
CA MET A 1 -9.14 -2.63 -0.41
C MET A 1 -8.20 -3.75 -0.85
N CYS A 2 -6.95 -3.45 -1.24
CA CYS A 2 -5.97 -4.46 -1.67
C CYS A 2 -5.75 -5.57 -0.63
N ASP A 3 -5.62 -5.21 0.65
CA ASP A 3 -5.49 -6.15 1.77
C ASP A 3 -6.59 -7.22 1.79
N ARG A 4 -7.85 -6.82 1.61
CA ARG A 4 -8.99 -7.76 1.51
C ARG A 4 -8.98 -8.59 0.22
N LEU A 5 -8.50 -8.03 -0.89
CA LEU A 5 -8.40 -8.76 -2.15
C LEU A 5 -7.34 -9.86 -2.06
N VAL A 6 -6.18 -9.55 -1.47
CA VAL A 6 -5.11 -10.52 -1.19
C VAL A 6 -5.63 -11.61 -0.24
N GLU A 7 -6.30 -11.23 0.86
CA GLU A 7 -6.91 -12.19 1.80
C GLU A 7 -7.89 -13.16 1.12
N LYS A 8 -8.61 -12.69 0.10
CA LYS A 8 -9.61 -13.46 -0.63
C LYS A 8 -9.11 -14.05 -1.95
N TRP A 9 -7.81 -13.98 -2.26
CA TRP A 9 -7.27 -14.47 -3.52
C TRP A 9 -7.74 -15.89 -3.84
N TRP A 10 -7.56 -16.86 -2.92
CA TRP A 10 -7.99 -18.23 -3.15
C TRP A 10 -9.50 -18.36 -3.39
N ALA A 11 -10.31 -17.58 -2.68
CA ALA A 11 -11.76 -17.57 -2.88
C ALA A 11 -12.15 -17.00 -4.26
N VAL A 12 -11.51 -15.89 -4.67
CA VAL A 12 -11.70 -15.30 -6.00
C VAL A 12 -11.28 -16.28 -7.09
N THR A 13 -10.09 -16.89 -6.98
CA THR A 13 -9.60 -17.89 -7.95
C THR A 13 -10.51 -19.11 -8.02
N ALA A 14 -11.00 -19.60 -6.88
CA ALA A 14 -11.92 -20.75 -6.84
C ALA A 14 -13.22 -20.44 -7.59
N VAL A 15 -13.85 -19.30 -7.32
CA VAL A 15 -15.09 -18.88 -7.99
C VAL A 15 -14.88 -18.69 -9.50
N LEU A 16 -13.78 -18.05 -9.92
CA LEU A 16 -13.49 -17.83 -11.34
C LEU A 16 -13.13 -19.13 -12.09
N SER A 17 -12.64 -20.14 -11.37
CA SER A 17 -12.30 -21.45 -11.94
C SER A 17 -13.51 -22.39 -12.03
N ASP A 18 -14.51 -22.20 -11.18
CA ASP A 18 -15.74 -22.99 -11.17
C ASP A 18 -16.64 -22.63 -12.35
N ARG A 19 -16.84 -23.58 -13.28
CA ARG A 19 -17.66 -23.40 -14.48
C ARG A 19 -19.15 -23.52 -14.24
N THR A 20 -19.57 -23.97 -13.06
CA THR A 20 -20.98 -24.00 -12.65
C THR A 20 -21.43 -22.65 -12.10
N VAL A 21 -20.48 -21.81 -11.65
CA VAL A 21 -20.73 -20.49 -11.06
C VAL A 21 -20.30 -19.36 -12.01
N THR A 22 -19.18 -19.51 -12.71
CA THR A 22 -18.62 -18.45 -13.57
C THR A 22 -18.44 -18.93 -15.02
N LEU A 23 -19.09 -18.23 -15.96
CA LEU A 23 -18.91 -18.47 -17.38
C LEU A 23 -17.46 -18.22 -17.80
N LEU A 24 -16.96 -18.99 -18.77
CA LEU A 24 -15.57 -18.88 -19.23
C LEU A 24 -15.23 -17.48 -19.75
N GLN A 25 -16.18 -16.82 -20.43
CA GLN A 25 -15.99 -15.46 -20.94
C GLN A 25 -15.81 -14.45 -19.80
N ASP A 26 -16.60 -14.58 -18.73
CA ASP A 26 -16.53 -13.67 -17.58
C ASP A 26 -15.26 -13.94 -16.78
N ALA A 27 -14.88 -15.21 -16.59
CA ALA A 27 -13.63 -15.57 -15.95
C ALA A 27 -12.41 -14.96 -16.65
N ARG A 28 -12.37 -14.98 -17.99
CA ARG A 28 -11.27 -14.37 -18.76
C ARG A 28 -11.18 -12.86 -18.59
N VAL A 29 -12.31 -12.19 -18.39
CA VAL A 29 -12.36 -10.74 -18.19
C VAL A 29 -11.99 -10.36 -16.75
N LEU A 30 -12.43 -11.16 -15.77
CA LEU A 30 -12.28 -10.86 -14.34
C LEU A 30 -10.98 -11.37 -13.73
N GLN A 31 -10.32 -12.34 -14.37
CA GLN A 31 -9.09 -12.92 -13.85
C GLN A 31 -7.93 -11.92 -13.90
N LEU A 32 -7.47 -11.53 -12.73
CA LEU A 32 -6.23 -10.79 -12.58
C LEU A 32 -5.05 -11.70 -12.88
N LYS A 33 -4.07 -11.19 -13.62
CA LYS A 33 -2.79 -11.87 -13.84
C LYS A 33 -2.01 -11.96 -12.54
N ASP A 34 -1.18 -12.99 -12.41
CA ASP A 34 -0.34 -13.25 -11.23
C ASP A 34 0.57 -12.05 -10.88
N GLU A 35 1.07 -11.32 -11.89
CA GLU A 35 1.87 -10.10 -11.70
C GLU A 35 1.12 -9.00 -10.92
N TYR A 36 -0.20 -8.93 -11.03
CA TYR A 36 -1.01 -7.96 -10.29
C TYR A 36 -1.34 -8.44 -8.87
N TRP A 37 -1.46 -9.76 -8.67
CA TRP A 37 -1.55 -10.34 -7.34
C TRP A 37 -0.27 -10.09 -6.55
N GLN A 38 0.89 -10.39 -7.14
CA GLN A 38 2.19 -10.11 -6.53
C GLN A 38 2.35 -8.62 -6.21
N LEU A 39 2.00 -7.73 -7.14
CA LEU A 39 2.07 -6.28 -6.89
C LEU A 39 1.18 -5.87 -5.70
N MET A 40 0.00 -6.46 -5.55
CA MET A 40 -0.87 -6.19 -4.40
C MET A 40 -0.26 -6.70 -3.10
N GLU A 41 0.33 -7.89 -3.09
CA GLU A 41 1.04 -8.43 -1.93
C GLU A 41 2.21 -7.53 -1.51
N ASP A 42 3.04 -7.12 -2.47
CA ASP A 42 4.21 -6.29 -2.19
C ASP A 42 3.84 -4.89 -1.65
N ILE A 43 2.73 -4.31 -2.15
CA ILE A 43 2.34 -2.94 -1.80
C ILE A 43 1.51 -2.85 -0.51
N VAL A 44 0.80 -3.91 -0.11
CA VAL A 44 -0.08 -3.92 1.07
C VAL A 44 0.64 -3.49 2.35
N PRO A 45 1.85 -3.99 2.68
CA PRO A 45 2.59 -3.55 3.87
C PRO A 45 2.91 -2.05 3.86
N VAL A 46 3.24 -1.49 2.69
CA VAL A 46 3.55 -0.07 2.54
C VAL A 46 2.30 0.78 2.75
N LEU A 47 1.17 0.38 2.15
CA LEU A 47 -0.11 1.06 2.34
C LEU A 47 -0.61 0.95 3.78
N ALA A 48 -0.34 -0.16 4.48
CA ALA A 48 -0.70 -0.33 5.88
C ALA A 48 0.03 0.67 6.79
N ALA A 49 1.34 0.89 6.57
CA ALA A 49 2.10 1.89 7.31
C ALA A 49 1.56 3.31 7.07
N LEU A 50 1.26 3.66 5.81
CA LEU A 50 0.66 4.95 5.46
C LEU A 50 -0.73 5.12 6.08
N LYS A 51 -1.56 4.09 6.04
CA LYS A 51 -2.89 4.08 6.68
C LYS A 51 -2.79 4.29 8.19
N CYS A 52 -1.82 3.64 8.85
CA CYS A 52 -1.61 3.81 10.29
C CYS A 52 -1.26 5.28 10.60
N ALA A 53 -0.28 5.84 9.90
CA ALA A 53 0.13 7.23 10.07
C ALA A 53 -1.03 8.20 9.83
N THR A 54 -1.77 8.05 8.73
CA THR A 54 -2.90 8.95 8.44
C THR A 54 -4.04 8.79 9.45
N THR A 55 -4.28 7.58 9.96
CA THR A 55 -5.30 7.35 11.01
C THR A 55 -4.93 8.08 12.29
N ILE A 56 -3.67 7.98 12.73
CA ILE A 56 -3.18 8.68 13.93
C ILE A 56 -3.32 10.19 13.73
N MET A 57 -2.75 10.72 12.64
CA MET A 57 -2.78 12.16 12.37
C MET A 57 -4.19 12.72 12.19
N SER A 58 -5.11 11.95 11.62
CA SER A 58 -6.52 12.37 11.42
C SER A 58 -7.36 12.26 12.69
N ALA A 59 -6.94 11.48 13.68
CA ALA A 59 -7.62 11.38 14.98
C ALA A 59 -7.29 12.57 15.89
N GLU A 60 -6.20 13.29 15.61
CA GLU A 60 -5.82 14.49 16.36
C GLU A 60 -6.75 15.65 16.01
N LYS A 61 -7.32 16.27 17.06
CA LYS A 61 -8.20 17.45 16.91
C LYS A 61 -7.42 18.71 16.52
N GLU A 62 -6.16 18.78 16.93
CA GLU A 62 -5.21 19.85 16.62
C GLU A 62 -3.93 19.17 16.14
N VAL A 63 -3.49 19.46 14.91
CA VAL A 63 -2.30 18.84 14.34
C VAL A 63 -1.07 19.49 14.97
N LEU A 64 -0.45 18.80 15.93
CA LEU A 64 0.75 19.30 16.59
C LEU A 64 2.00 18.91 15.78
N ILE A 65 2.94 19.84 15.65
CA ILE A 65 4.27 19.59 15.04
C ILE A 65 4.97 18.42 15.76
N SER A 66 4.76 18.30 17.08
CA SER A 66 5.31 17.23 17.92
C SER A 66 4.84 15.84 17.52
N ASN A 67 3.74 15.69 16.78
CA ASN A 67 3.23 14.41 16.29
C ASN A 67 3.52 14.24 14.80
N THR A 68 3.35 15.32 14.02
CA THR A 68 3.60 15.30 12.57
C THR A 68 5.06 14.98 12.24
N TYR A 69 6.01 15.58 12.95
CA TYR A 69 7.43 15.34 12.71
C TYR A 69 7.87 13.88 12.95
N PRO A 70 7.69 13.29 14.15
CA PRO A 70 8.16 11.92 14.39
C PRO A 70 7.45 10.88 13.53
N ILE A 71 6.16 11.07 13.22
CA ILE A 71 5.42 10.16 12.33
C ILE A 71 6.01 10.22 10.92
N THR A 72 6.17 11.43 10.36
CA THR A 72 6.72 11.61 9.01
C THR A 72 8.17 11.14 8.92
N PHE A 73 8.98 11.43 9.95
CA PHE A 73 10.35 10.97 10.05
C PHE A 73 10.45 9.44 10.08
N SER A 74 9.61 8.77 10.89
CA SER A 74 9.56 7.30 10.97
C SER A 74 9.10 6.66 9.66
N LEU A 75 8.13 7.25 8.97
CA LEU A 75 7.71 6.79 7.64
C LEU A 75 8.90 6.80 6.67
N ILE A 76 9.64 7.90 6.56
CA ILE A 76 10.77 8.04 5.63
C ILE A 76 11.93 7.10 5.98
N ASN A 77 12.28 7.04 7.27
CA ASN A 77 13.51 6.38 7.73
C ASN A 77 13.31 4.94 8.21
N THR A 78 12.09 4.41 8.15
CA THR A 78 11.83 3.03 8.56
C THR A 78 10.88 2.34 7.59
N HIS A 79 9.66 2.85 7.44
CA HIS A 79 8.61 2.12 6.71
C HIS A 79 8.73 2.21 5.18
N LEU A 80 9.34 3.28 4.68
CA LEU A 80 9.55 3.52 3.24
C LEU A 80 11.00 3.25 2.80
N MET A 81 11.85 2.69 3.67
CA MET A 81 13.18 2.27 3.25
C MET A 81 13.09 1.14 2.22
N ARG A 82 13.98 1.20 1.23
CA ARG A 82 14.19 0.11 0.27
C ARG A 82 14.66 -1.11 1.04
N ARG A 83 14.09 -2.26 0.72
CA ARG A 83 14.50 -3.58 1.18
C ARG A 83 14.96 -4.41 -0.02
N GLU A 84 15.76 -5.44 0.25
CA GLU A 84 16.26 -6.34 -0.80
C GLU A 84 15.13 -7.10 -1.51
N GLU A 85 14.05 -7.38 -0.78
CA GLU A 85 12.84 -8.06 -1.25
C GLU A 85 11.84 -7.16 -1.99
N ASP A 86 12.08 -5.84 -2.05
CA ASP A 86 11.15 -4.94 -2.72
C ASP A 86 11.22 -5.10 -4.25
N SER A 87 10.06 -5.26 -4.90
CA SER A 87 9.96 -5.18 -6.35
C SER A 87 10.22 -3.75 -6.87
N ASP A 88 10.64 -3.61 -8.13
CA ASP A 88 10.94 -2.31 -8.75
C ASP A 88 9.79 -1.31 -8.64
N ARG A 89 8.55 -1.79 -8.75
CA ARG A 89 7.34 -0.96 -8.60
C ARG A 89 7.18 -0.45 -7.17
N VAL A 90 7.46 -1.28 -6.16
CA VAL A 90 7.42 -0.87 -4.75
C VAL A 90 8.54 0.10 -4.42
N ILE A 91 9.75 -0.14 -4.95
CA ILE A 91 10.87 0.78 -4.84
C ILE A 91 10.50 2.14 -5.41
N GLU A 92 9.94 2.19 -6.62
CA GLU A 92 9.52 3.43 -7.27
C GLU A 92 8.47 4.16 -6.43
N PHE A 93 7.47 3.43 -5.94
CA PHE A 93 6.43 3.98 -5.06
C PHE A 93 7.03 4.56 -3.77
N LYS A 94 7.83 3.78 -3.04
CA LYS A 94 8.51 4.23 -1.81
C LYS A 94 9.36 5.47 -2.06
N SER A 95 10.10 5.51 -3.17
CA SER A 95 10.93 6.66 -3.56
C SER A 95 10.09 7.93 -3.75
N LYS A 96 8.99 7.84 -4.53
CA LYS A 96 8.08 8.97 -4.76
C LYS A 96 7.45 9.47 -3.47
N VAL A 97 6.94 8.58 -2.62
CA VAL A 97 6.33 8.96 -1.34
C VAL A 97 7.36 9.60 -0.41
N ARG A 98 8.58 9.05 -0.34
CA ARG A 98 9.67 9.66 0.46
C ARG A 98 10.02 11.05 0.00
N ALA A 99 10.09 11.28 -1.32
CA ALA A 99 10.36 12.61 -1.86
C ALA A 99 9.26 13.59 -1.44
N SER A 100 7.98 13.22 -1.60
CA SER A 100 6.85 14.06 -1.20
C SER A 100 6.84 14.39 0.30
N LEU A 101 7.08 13.39 1.16
CA LEU A 101 7.15 13.59 2.61
C LEU A 101 8.39 14.39 3.03
N GLY A 102 9.50 14.26 2.31
CA GLY A 102 10.72 15.03 2.55
C GLY A 102 10.53 16.52 2.27
N GLU A 103 9.83 16.87 1.18
CA GLU A 103 9.46 18.27 0.92
C GLU A 103 8.49 18.82 1.96
N LEU A 104 7.53 18.01 2.42
CA LEU A 104 6.64 18.40 3.52
C LEU A 104 7.43 18.71 4.81
N LEU A 105 8.40 17.87 5.19
CA LEU A 105 9.22 18.10 6.38
C LEU A 105 10.03 19.40 6.28
N LYS A 106 10.64 19.67 5.12
CA LYS A 106 11.38 20.93 4.88
C LYS A 106 10.48 22.15 5.01
N SER A 107 9.22 22.04 4.59
CA SER A 107 8.27 23.15 4.71
C SER A 107 7.83 23.44 6.15
N ILE A 108 7.89 22.45 7.05
CA ILE A 108 7.40 22.57 8.44
C ILE A 108 8.55 22.94 9.41
N MET A 109 9.80 22.75 9.00
CA MET A 109 11.00 23.12 9.76
C MET A 109 11.67 24.36 9.14
N PRO A 110 11.33 25.59 9.58
CA PRO A 110 11.99 26.81 9.15
C PRO A 110 13.44 26.92 9.65
#